data_AF-A0A8J6R877-F1
#
_entry.id   AF-A0A8J6R877-F1
#
_cell.length_a   1.000
_cell.length_b   1.000
_cell.length_c   1.000
_cell.angle_alpha   90.00
_cell.angle_beta   90.00
_cell.angle_gamma   90.00
#
_symmetry.space_group_name_H-M   'P 1'
#
loop_
_entity.id
_entity.type
_entity.pdbx_description
1 polymer ?
#
loop_
_entity_poly.entity_id
_entity_poly.type
_entity_poly.pdbx_seq_one_letter_code
_entity_poly.pdbx_strand_id
1 'polypeptide(L)'
;MAGAKEKIYGAALMILSENKRPTVDLVQKATKCSFTTVTKYMKEFREDYKEEIARAENRREPLPEPIREMAENLWNVALLVAENRFNDDRVRSQDEALDKQGKELEEAMLLITDLKARLEERDKKYEQLKAAFLEAVKEKPNIQSIVSHLAPNP
;
A
#
# COMPACT_ATOMS: atom_id res chain seq x y z
N MET A 1 30.03 31.91 -21.08
CA MET A 1 29.05 31.91 -19.98
C MET A 1 27.59 31.99 -20.45
N ALA A 2 27.28 32.56 -21.64
CA ALA A 2 25.90 32.64 -22.17
C ALA A 2 25.23 31.26 -22.40
N GLY A 3 25.95 30.27 -22.93
CA GLY A 3 25.36 28.96 -23.25
C GLY A 3 24.98 28.06 -22.06
N ALA A 4 25.38 28.38 -20.82
CA ALA A 4 24.99 27.58 -19.65
C ALA A 4 23.54 27.90 -19.23
N LYS A 5 23.16 29.18 -19.27
CA LYS A 5 21.80 29.65 -18.95
C LYS A 5 20.77 29.05 -19.92
N GLU A 6 21.04 29.13 -21.22
CA GLU A 6 20.16 28.59 -22.27
C GLU A 6 19.98 27.08 -22.16
N LYS A 7 21.05 26.32 -21.88
CA LYS A 7 20.97 24.87 -21.65
C LYS A 7 20.09 24.51 -20.46
N ILE A 8 20.21 25.26 -19.35
CA ILE A 8 19.42 25.05 -18.13
C ILE A 8 17.95 25.40 -18.37
N TYR A 9 17.66 26.51 -19.05
CA TYR A 9 16.30 26.93 -19.40
C TYR A 9 15.64 25.93 -20.35
N GLY A 10 16.36 25.50 -21.40
CA GLY A 10 15.86 24.48 -22.33
C GLY A 10 15.56 23.14 -21.66
N ALA A 11 16.44 22.69 -20.77
CA ALA A 11 16.20 21.46 -19.99
C ALA A 11 15.01 21.60 -19.02
N ALA A 12 14.85 22.77 -18.38
CA ALA A 12 13.72 23.03 -17.50
C ALA A 12 12.38 23.04 -18.27
N LEU A 13 12.34 23.64 -19.46
CA LEU A 13 11.17 23.63 -20.34
C LEU A 13 10.83 22.22 -20.85
N MET A 14 11.84 21.41 -21.18
CA MET A 14 11.65 20.01 -21.59
C MET A 14 11.05 19.16 -20.46
N ILE A 15 11.49 19.37 -19.21
CA ILE A 15 10.92 18.66 -18.05
C ILE A 15 9.48 19.11 -17.80
N LEU A 16 9.17 20.39 -18.02
CA LEU A 16 7.81 20.92 -17.90
C LEU A 16 6.86 20.33 -18.95
N SER A 17 7.31 20.11 -20.19
CA SER A 17 6.47 19.49 -21.22
C SER A 17 6.14 18.02 -20.94
N GLU A 18 6.93 17.35 -20.09
CA GLU A 18 6.63 16.01 -19.57
C GLU A 18 5.67 16.01 -18.37
N ASN A 19 5.04 17.15 -18.03
CA ASN A 19 4.20 17.33 -16.83
C ASN A 19 4.94 17.05 -15.50
N LYS A 20 6.27 17.18 -15.49
CA LYS A 20 7.09 17.03 -14.28
C LYS A 20 7.57 18.38 -13.79
N ARG A 21 7.76 18.50 -12.47
CA ARG A 21 8.31 19.72 -11.88
C ARG A 21 9.83 19.77 -12.10
N PRO A 22 10.40 20.83 -12.71
CA PRO A 22 11.84 20.95 -12.91
C PRO A 22 12.53 21.23 -11.57
N THR A 23 13.12 20.16 -11.01
CA THR A 23 13.98 20.23 -9.83
C THR A 23 15.43 20.44 -10.24
N VAL A 24 16.24 20.98 -9.32
CA VAL A 24 17.68 21.23 -9.57
C VAL A 24 18.40 19.92 -9.94
N ASP A 25 18.07 18.81 -9.29
CA ASP A 25 18.64 17.48 -9.57
C ASP A 25 18.28 16.99 -10.98
N LEU A 26 17.01 17.10 -11.39
CA LEU A 26 16.58 16.67 -12.73
C LEU A 26 17.26 17.49 -13.84
N VAL A 27 17.34 18.80 -13.64
CA VAL A 27 17.98 19.71 -14.61
C VAL A 27 19.50 19.49 -14.64
N GLN A 28 20.12 19.20 -13.49
CA GLN A 28 21.55 18.87 -13.42
C GLN A 28 21.86 17.56 -14.16
N LYS A 29 21.03 16.53 -13.99
CA LYS A 29 21.14 15.26 -14.73
C LYS A 29 21.04 15.46 -16.24
N ALA A 30 20.14 16.34 -16.69
CA ALA A 30 19.93 16.64 -18.10
C ALA A 30 21.08 17.47 -18.73
N THR A 31 21.65 18.42 -17.99
CA THR A 31 22.63 19.40 -18.54
C THR A 31 24.09 19.11 -18.22
N LYS A 32 24.36 18.26 -17.22
CA LYS A 32 25.71 17.99 -16.66
C LYS A 32 26.46 19.25 -16.19
N CYS A 33 25.73 20.35 -15.93
CA CYS A 33 26.31 21.58 -15.39
C CYS A 33 26.62 21.44 -13.88
N SER A 34 27.49 22.32 -13.36
CA SER A 34 27.78 22.36 -11.93
C SER A 34 26.54 22.76 -11.11
N PHE A 35 26.42 22.17 -9.91
CA PHE A 35 25.26 22.38 -9.04
C PHE A 35 25.01 23.85 -8.70
N THR A 36 26.07 24.62 -8.45
CA THR A 36 26.00 26.05 -8.14
C THR A 36 25.46 26.86 -9.32
N THR A 37 25.89 26.52 -10.54
CA THR A 37 25.42 27.16 -11.77
C THR A 37 23.96 26.80 -12.08
N VAL A 38 23.57 25.54 -11.92
CA VAL A 38 22.16 25.11 -12.07
C VAL A 38 21.27 25.82 -11.05
N THR A 39 21.66 25.86 -9.78
CA THR A 39 20.87 26.50 -8.72
C THR A 39 20.64 27.98 -8.99
N LYS A 40 21.68 28.71 -9.42
CA LYS A 40 21.59 30.14 -9.77
C LYS A 40 20.58 30.35 -10.91
N TYR A 41 20.78 29.69 -12.04
CA TYR A 41 19.94 29.90 -13.22
C TYR A 41 18.54 29.28 -13.09
N MET A 42 18.34 28.26 -12.26
CA MET A 42 17.01 27.74 -11.94
C MET A 42 16.19 28.70 -11.07
N LYS A 43 16.84 29.51 -10.24
CA LYS A 43 16.16 30.56 -9.48
C LYS A 43 15.68 31.66 -10.44
N GLU A 44 16.57 32.15 -11.30
CA GLU A 44 16.24 33.11 -12.38
C GLU A 44 15.12 32.57 -13.28
N PHE A 45 15.23 31.32 -13.75
CA PHE A 45 14.20 30.67 -14.57
C PHE A 45 12.83 30.66 -13.91
N ARG A 46 12.75 30.38 -12.61
CA ARG A 46 11.46 30.33 -11.89
C ARG A 46 10.84 31.72 -11.73
N GLU A 47 11.66 32.75 -11.58
CA GLU A 47 11.19 34.14 -11.51
C GLU A 47 10.69 34.59 -12.88
N ASP A 48 11.50 34.40 -13.93
CA ASP A 48 11.15 34.70 -15.32
C ASP A 48 9.88 33.95 -15.76
N TYR A 49 9.80 32.65 -15.47
CA TYR A 49 8.66 31.81 -15.86
C TYR A 49 7.37 32.19 -15.12
N LYS A 50 7.46 32.62 -13.86
CA LYS A 50 6.29 33.15 -13.13
C LYS A 50 5.80 34.45 -13.75
N GLU A 51 6.70 35.36 -14.09
CA GLU A 51 6.33 36.61 -14.77
C GLU A 51 5.72 36.34 -16.14
N GLU A 52 6.27 35.39 -16.89
CA GLU A 52 5.76 35.01 -18.20
C GLU A 52 4.35 34.41 -18.11
N ILE A 53 4.11 33.51 -17.15
CA ILE A 53 2.76 32.98 -16.87
C ILE A 53 1.81 34.11 -16.49
N ALA A 54 2.20 35.00 -15.57
CA ALA A 54 1.34 36.10 -15.14
C ALA A 54 1.01 37.05 -16.30
N ARG A 55 1.97 37.34 -17.19
CA ARG A 55 1.74 38.12 -18.41
C ARG A 55 0.84 37.37 -19.40
N ALA A 56 1.00 36.06 -19.52
CA ALA A 56 0.16 35.23 -20.39
C ALA A 56 -1.29 35.16 -19.87
N GLU A 57 -1.48 35.02 -18.55
CA GLU A 57 -2.81 35.07 -17.90
C GLU A 57 -3.50 36.41 -18.16
N ASN A 58 -2.77 37.52 -18.02
CA ASN A 58 -3.30 38.86 -18.29
C ASN A 58 -3.61 39.13 -19.78
N ARG A 59 -3.09 38.32 -20.71
CA ARG A 59 -3.34 38.42 -22.16
C ARG A 59 -4.41 37.46 -22.66
N ARG A 60 -4.86 36.50 -21.84
CA ARG A 60 -5.95 35.62 -22.23
C ARG A 60 -7.24 36.43 -22.27
N GLU A 61 -7.75 36.68 -23.47
CA GLU A 61 -9.12 37.12 -23.63
C GLU A 61 -10.04 36.07 -22.97
N PRO A 62 -11.07 36.51 -22.22
CA PRO A 62 -12.01 35.57 -21.64
C PRO A 62 -12.64 34.74 -22.77
N LEU A 63 -12.69 33.43 -22.57
CA LEU A 63 -13.34 32.52 -23.52
C LEU A 63 -14.76 33.04 -23.82
N PRO A 64 -15.21 33.04 -25.09
CA PRO A 64 -16.58 33.36 -25.44
C PRO A 64 -17.56 32.57 -24.57
N GLU A 65 -18.60 33.23 -24.07
CA GLU A 65 -19.55 32.66 -23.09
C GLU A 65 -20.06 31.26 -23.44
N PRO A 66 -20.44 30.95 -24.71
CA PRO A 66 -20.91 29.61 -25.08
C PRO A 66 -19.85 28.52 -24.88
N ILE A 67 -18.56 28.84 -25.10
CA ILE A 67 -17.45 27.90 -24.93
C ILE A 67 -17.16 27.69 -23.45
N ARG A 68 -17.30 28.75 -22.63
CA ARG A 68 -17.12 28.66 -21.18
C ARG A 68 -18.16 27.74 -20.54
N GLU A 69 -19.44 27.94 -20.87
CA GLU A 69 -20.53 27.08 -20.40
C GLU A 69 -20.33 25.63 -20.83
N MET A 70 -19.89 25.40 -22.07
CA MET A 70 -19.60 24.07 -22.57
C MET A 70 -18.43 23.42 -21.80
N ALA A 71 -17.37 24.17 -21.48
CA ALA A 71 -16.24 23.68 -20.71
C ALA A 71 -16.62 23.34 -19.27
N GLU A 72 -17.43 24.18 -18.61
CA GLU A 72 -17.95 23.93 -17.27
C GLU A 72 -18.84 22.68 -17.25
N ASN A 73 -19.74 22.53 -18.23
CA ASN A 73 -20.58 21.34 -18.37
C ASN A 73 -19.76 20.09 -18.60
N LEU A 74 -18.75 20.14 -19.47
CA LEU A 74 -17.86 19.01 -19.72
C LEU A 74 -17.10 18.62 -18.45
N TRP A 75 -16.63 19.61 -17.68
CA TRP A 75 -15.95 19.37 -16.42
C TRP A 75 -16.87 18.71 -15.40
N ASN A 76 -18.11 19.18 -15.28
CA ASN A 76 -19.10 18.60 -14.37
C ASN A 76 -19.45 17.15 -14.76
N VAL A 77 -19.59 16.86 -16.05
CA VAL A 77 -19.84 15.50 -16.55
C VAL A 77 -18.63 14.61 -16.28
N ALA A 78 -17.42 15.10 -16.56
CA ALA A 78 -16.19 14.36 -16.30
C ALA A 78 -16.04 14.05 -14.80
N LEU A 79 -16.34 15.01 -13.93
CA LEU A 79 -16.33 14.84 -12.49
C LEU A 79 -17.35 13.78 -12.04
N LEU A 80 -18.59 13.87 -12.51
CA LEU A 80 -19.64 12.89 -12.19
C LEU A 80 -19.24 11.47 -12.63
N VAL A 81 -18.66 11.32 -13.82
CA VAL A 81 -18.19 10.02 -14.32
C VAL A 81 -17.03 9.50 -13.46
N ALA A 82 -16.10 10.36 -13.06
CA ALA A 82 -14.99 9.98 -12.20
C ALA A 82 -15.47 9.56 -10.80
N GLU A 83 -16.42 10.28 -10.21
CA GLU A 83 -17.02 9.95 -8.92
C GLU A 83 -17.76 8.61 -8.97
N ASN A 84 -18.54 8.37 -10.02
CA ASN A 84 -19.24 7.10 -10.19
C ASN A 84 -18.26 5.93 -10.33
N ARG A 85 -17.23 6.06 -11.17
CA ARG A 85 -16.18 5.04 -11.31
C ARG A 85 -15.46 4.77 -9.99
N PHE A 86 -15.11 5.82 -9.25
CA PHE A 86 -14.47 5.69 -7.95
C PHE A 86 -15.37 4.98 -6.94
N ASN A 87 -16.67 5.29 -6.91
CA ASN A 87 -17.62 4.61 -6.05
C ASN A 87 -17.76 3.13 -6.41
N ASP A 88 -17.86 2.81 -7.70
CA ASP A 88 -17.93 1.42 -8.17
C ASP A 88 -16.67 0.62 -7.79
N ASP A 89 -15.48 1.19 -8.00
CA ASP A 89 -14.21 0.57 -7.64
C ASP A 89 -14.11 0.37 -6.12
N ARG A 90 -14.60 1.33 -5.33
CA ARG A 90 -14.63 1.24 -3.88
C ARG A 90 -15.55 0.11 -3.40
N VAL A 91 -16.74 -0.01 -3.98
CA VAL A 91 -17.69 -1.09 -3.65
C VAL A 91 -17.09 -2.45 -4.01
N ARG A 92 -16.53 -2.60 -5.21
CA ARG A 92 -15.86 -3.84 -5.62
C ARG A 92 -14.71 -4.22 -4.69
N SER A 93 -13.86 -3.27 -4.33
CA SER A 93 -12.77 -3.53 -3.40
C SER A 93 -13.24 -3.95 -2.02
N GLN A 94 -14.37 -3.41 -1.54
CA GLN A 94 -14.98 -3.82 -0.27
C GLN A 94 -15.55 -5.24 -0.37
N ASP A 95 -16.26 -5.56 -1.45
CA ASP A 95 -16.81 -6.89 -1.69
C ASP A 95 -15.72 -7.95 -1.81
N GLU A 96 -14.63 -7.66 -2.53
CA GLU A 96 -13.45 -8.53 -2.62
C GLU A 96 -12.80 -8.76 -1.26
N ALA A 97 -12.69 -7.72 -0.43
CA ALA A 97 -12.14 -7.84 0.91
C ALA A 97 -13.04 -8.70 1.82
N LEU A 98 -14.37 -8.54 1.72
CA LEU A 98 -15.34 -9.34 2.46
C LEU A 98 -15.32 -10.81 2.02
N ASP A 99 -15.26 -11.08 0.72
CA ASP A 99 -15.16 -12.45 0.17
C ASP A 99 -13.87 -13.13 0.65
N LYS A 100 -12.75 -12.40 0.64
CA LYS A 100 -11.48 -12.91 1.14
C LYS A 100 -11.52 -13.20 2.64
N GLN A 101 -12.06 -12.30 3.45
CA GLN A 101 -12.26 -12.54 4.88
C GLN A 101 -13.21 -13.72 5.14
N GLY A 102 -14.25 -13.87 4.34
CA GLY A 102 -15.16 -15.01 4.41
C GLY A 102 -14.45 -16.34 4.18
N LYS A 103 -13.60 -16.42 3.15
CA LYS A 103 -12.77 -17.59 2.86
C LYS A 103 -11.76 -17.89 3.96
N GLU A 104 -11.05 -16.87 4.45
CA GLU A 104 -10.09 -17.01 5.55
C GLU A 104 -10.79 -17.51 6.83
N LEU A 105 -12.00 -17.04 7.11
CA LEU A 105 -12.80 -17.51 8.24
C LEU A 105 -13.23 -18.97 8.06
N GLU A 106 -13.69 -19.36 6.87
CA GLU A 106 -14.08 -20.73 6.57
C GLU A 106 -12.90 -21.71 6.71
N GLU A 107 -11.74 -21.35 6.19
CA GLU A 107 -10.49 -22.10 6.36
C GLU A 107 -10.10 -22.23 7.84
N ALA A 108 -10.19 -21.13 8.61
CA ALA A 108 -9.93 -21.16 10.04
C ALA A 108 -10.92 -22.07 10.80
N MET A 109 -12.20 -22.06 10.42
CA MET A 109 -13.20 -22.95 11.01
C MET A 109 -12.89 -24.42 10.73
N LEU A 110 -12.52 -24.76 9.48
CA LEU A 110 -12.11 -26.13 9.13
C LEU A 110 -10.88 -26.57 9.92
N LEU A 111 -9.88 -25.70 10.05
CA LEU A 111 -8.68 -25.98 10.85
C LEU A 111 -9.02 -26.21 12.33
N ILE A 112 -9.90 -25.38 12.91
CA ILE A 112 -10.37 -25.57 14.29
C ILE A 112 -11.07 -26.93 14.44
N THR A 113 -11.90 -27.33 13.49
CA THR A 113 -12.58 -28.63 13.55
C THR A 113 -11.61 -29.80 13.47
N ASP A 114 -10.60 -29.74 12.60
CA ASP A 114 -9.56 -30.77 12.49
C ASP A 114 -8.72 -30.84 13.78
N LEU A 115 -8.30 -29.69 14.32
CA LEU A 115 -7.55 -29.63 15.57
C LEU A 115 -8.35 -30.20 16.75
N LYS A 116 -9.65 -29.92 16.83
CA LYS A 116 -10.53 -30.51 17.85
C LYS A 116 -10.58 -32.03 17.73
N ALA A 117 -10.78 -32.57 16.52
CA ALA A 117 -10.81 -34.01 16.29
C ALA A 117 -9.49 -34.69 16.70
N ARG A 118 -8.35 -34.09 16.35
CA ARG A 118 -7.03 -34.59 16.75
C ARG A 118 -6.82 -34.55 18.26
N LEU A 119 -7.32 -33.52 18.94
CA LEU A 119 -7.23 -33.39 20.39
C LEU A 119 -8.05 -34.49 21.07
N GLU A 120 -9.28 -34.74 20.61
CA GLU A 120 -10.11 -35.85 21.10
C GLU A 120 -9.46 -37.23 20.89
N GLU A 121 -8.80 -37.44 19.74
CA GLU A 121 -8.07 -38.69 19.49
C GLU A 121 -6.86 -38.85 20.43
N ARG A 122 -6.13 -37.76 20.69
CA ARG A 122 -5.03 -37.77 21.65
C ARG A 122 -5.53 -38.07 23.06
N ASP A 123 -6.61 -37.44 23.49
CA ASP A 123 -7.20 -37.67 24.82
C ASP A 123 -7.61 -39.13 25.00
N LYS A 124 -8.24 -39.73 23.97
CA LYS A 124 -8.54 -41.18 23.98
C LYS A 124 -7.29 -42.04 24.12
N LYS A 125 -6.22 -41.72 23.39
CA LYS A 125 -4.92 -42.43 23.51
C LYS A 125 -4.30 -42.26 24.89
N TYR A 126 -4.37 -41.06 25.47
CA TYR A 126 -3.88 -40.81 26.83
C TYR A 126 -4.64 -41.63 27.86
N GLU A 127 -5.97 -41.68 27.79
CA GLU A 127 -6.77 -42.49 28.71
C GLU A 127 -6.51 -43.99 28.54
N GLN A 128 -6.36 -44.48 27.31
CA GLN A 128 -5.95 -45.87 27.05
C GLN A 128 -4.57 -46.18 27.65
N LEU A 129 -3.58 -45.31 27.43
CA LEU A 129 -2.24 -45.50 27.96
C LEU A 129 -2.22 -45.45 29.48
N LYS A 130 -3.01 -44.55 30.09
CA LYS A 130 -3.18 -44.43 31.53
C LYS A 130 -3.82 -45.69 32.12
N ALA A 131 -4.86 -46.23 31.48
CA ALA A 131 -5.49 -47.49 31.88
C ALA A 131 -4.50 -48.66 31.81
N ALA A 132 -3.78 -48.81 30.68
CA ALA A 132 -2.77 -49.86 30.50
C ALA A 132 -1.61 -49.72 31.51
N PHE A 133 -1.18 -48.49 31.82
CA PHE A 133 -0.18 -48.25 32.86
C PHE A 133 -0.68 -48.69 34.24
N LEU A 134 -1.91 -48.34 34.61
CA LEU A 134 -2.51 -48.77 35.88
C LEU A 134 -2.65 -50.29 35.98
N GLU A 135 -2.98 -50.97 34.88
CA GLU A 135 -3.01 -52.44 34.84
C GLU A 135 -1.59 -53.04 34.99
N ALA A 136 -0.60 -52.53 34.28
CA ALA A 136 0.79 -53.00 34.40
C ALA A 136 1.37 -52.81 35.82
N VAL A 137 0.98 -51.74 36.52
CA VAL A 137 1.34 -51.51 37.93
C VAL A 137 0.68 -52.51 38.87
N LYS A 138 -0.53 -53.01 38.55
CA LYS A 138 -1.22 -54.05 39.33
C LYS A 138 -0.60 -55.43 39.13
N GLU A 139 -0.13 -55.76 37.92
CA GLU A 139 0.45 -57.08 37.60
C GLU A 139 1.88 -57.27 38.11
N LYS A 140 2.62 -56.20 38.40
CA LYS A 140 3.99 -56.24 38.93
C LYS A 140 4.11 -55.51 40.27
N PRO A 141 3.99 -56.21 41.43
CA PRO A 141 3.99 -55.58 42.75
C PRO A 141 5.31 -54.89 43.12
N ASN A 142 6.42 -55.20 42.42
CA ASN A 142 7.71 -54.55 42.63
C ASN A 142 7.80 -53.13 42.04
N ILE A 143 6.79 -52.68 41.27
CA ILE A 143 6.70 -51.32 40.70
C ILE A 143 5.84 -50.40 41.59
N GLN A 144 4.95 -50.95 42.42
CA GLN A 144 4.13 -50.16 43.36
C GLN A 144 4.99 -49.36 44.36
N SER A 145 6.13 -49.90 44.79
CA SER A 145 7.08 -49.20 45.68
C SER A 145 7.81 -48.03 45.01
N ILE A 146 7.98 -48.07 43.69
CA ILE A 146 8.63 -47.00 42.91
C ILE A 146 7.61 -45.89 42.60
N VAL A 147 6.36 -46.24 42.28
CA VAL A 147 5.28 -45.28 42.00
C VAL A 147 4.89 -44.49 43.26
N SER A 148 4.91 -45.10 44.45
CA SER A 148 4.66 -44.39 45.72
C SER A 148 5.71 -43.33 46.06
N HIS A 149 6.92 -43.43 45.49
CA HIS A 149 8.00 -42.45 45.69
C HIS A 149 8.03 -41.33 44.63
N LEU A 150 7.25 -41.44 43.55
CA LEU A 150 7.20 -40.47 42.44
C LEU A 150 5.94 -39.58 42.47
N ALA A 151 4.97 -39.85 43.34
CA ALA A 151 3.87 -38.93 43.59
C ALA A 151 4.40 -37.74 44.44
N PRO A 152 4.33 -36.49 43.95
CA PRO A 152 4.68 -35.34 44.78
C PRO A 152 3.71 -35.26 45.97
N ASN A 153 4.26 -35.11 47.17
CA ASN A 153 3.50 -34.82 48.39
C ASN A 153 2.58 -33.60 48.18
N PRO A 154 1.39 -33.60 48.81
CA PRO A 154 0.38 -32.55 48.66
C PRO A 154 0.87 -31.17 49.06
#